data_AF-A0A837RHR6-F1
#
_entry.id   AF-A0A837RHR6-F1
#
_cell.length_a   1.000
_cell.length_b   1.000
_cell.length_c   1.000
_cell.angle_alpha   90.00
_cell.angle_beta   90.00
_cell.angle_gamma   90.00
#
_symmetry.space_group_name_H-M   'P 1'
#
loop_
_entity.id
_entity.type
_entity.pdbx_description
1 polymer ?
#
loop_
_entity_poly.entity_id
_entity_poly.type
_entity_poly.pdbx_seq_one_letter_code
_entity_poly.pdbx_strand_id
1 'polypeptide(L)'
;MDHDKVTGKRFFYVTVLNVLITITEFIGGVLSGSLGLISDAFHNLEDSLSIVIAYVANVVGKRKNNSKKTFGYKRAEILAAFVNSIVLVVITLMMVFESFRRLSQPQHINGKLMMIVAIIGLVANLVSMLLLFSGSKHNLNIKATFLHMLTDTLSSIGVLIASVFVILFN
;
A
#
# COMPACT_ATOMS: atom_id res chain seq x y z
N MET A 1 21.20 -16.22 -17.09
CA MET A 1 20.12 -16.94 -16.37
C MET A 1 20.09 -16.70 -14.86
N ASP A 2 20.98 -15.86 -14.28
CA ASP A 2 20.94 -15.53 -12.82
C ASP A 2 20.18 -14.25 -12.45
N HIS A 3 19.85 -13.38 -13.42
CA HIS A 3 19.12 -12.14 -13.15
C HIS A 3 17.69 -12.36 -12.63
N ASP A 4 17.01 -13.44 -13.05
CA ASP A 4 15.63 -13.73 -12.62
C ASP A 4 15.56 -14.21 -11.16
N LYS A 5 16.55 -14.98 -10.69
CA LYS A 5 16.59 -15.50 -9.31
C LYS A 5 16.90 -14.42 -8.28
N VAL A 6 17.81 -13.49 -8.60
CA VAL A 6 18.14 -12.34 -7.73
C VAL A 6 16.96 -11.37 -7.64
N THR A 7 16.24 -11.20 -8.76
CA THR A 7 15.01 -10.38 -8.80
C THR A 7 13.92 -10.96 -7.90
N GLY A 8 13.66 -12.27 -7.98
CA GLY A 8 12.63 -12.92 -7.15
C GLY A 8 12.89 -12.82 -5.65
N LYS A 9 14.14 -12.99 -5.21
CA LYS A 9 14.50 -12.86 -3.78
C LYS A 9 14.32 -11.42 -3.27
N ARG A 10 14.73 -10.41 -4.04
CA ARG A 10 14.56 -8.99 -3.67
C ARG A 10 13.10 -8.61 -3.55
N PHE A 11 12.27 -9.04 -4.50
CA PHE A 11 10.82 -8.86 -4.44
C PHE A 11 10.22 -9.47 -3.18
N PHE A 12 10.59 -10.71 -2.84
CA PHE A 12 10.11 -11.35 -1.63
C PHE A 12 10.46 -10.55 -0.36
N TYR A 13 11.71 -10.10 -0.23
CA TYR A 13 12.12 -9.27 0.91
C TYR A 13 11.34 -7.95 0.98
N VAL A 14 11.17 -7.26 -0.15
CA VAL A 14 10.39 -6.01 -0.21
C VAL A 14 8.93 -6.25 0.15
N THR A 15 8.29 -7.31 -0.35
CA THR A 15 6.91 -7.65 -0.01
C THR A 15 6.74 -7.97 1.46
N VAL A 16 7.64 -8.77 2.05
CA VAL A 16 7.59 -9.09 3.49
C VAL A 16 7.78 -7.83 4.32
N LEU A 17 8.73 -6.97 3.93
CA LEU A 17 8.99 -5.71 4.61
C LEU A 17 7.76 -4.78 4.54
N ASN A 18 7.13 -4.64 3.37
CA ASN A 18 5.92 -3.85 3.18
C ASN A 18 4.79 -4.33 4.11
N VAL A 19 4.50 -5.63 4.13
CA VAL A 19 3.44 -6.19 4.98
C VAL A 19 3.69 -5.92 6.47
N LEU A 20 4.94 -6.04 6.94
CA LEU A 20 5.29 -5.74 8.32
C LEU A 20 5.10 -4.25 8.67
N ILE A 21 5.47 -3.36 7.75
CA ILE A 21 5.28 -1.92 7.90
C ILE A 21 3.79 -1.59 7.92
N THR A 22 3.00 -2.14 6.99
CA THR A 22 1.54 -1.93 6.93
C THR A 22 0.87 -2.26 8.27
N ILE A 23 1.25 -3.37 8.90
CA ILE A 23 0.72 -3.75 10.22
C ILE A 23 1.18 -2.74 11.29
N THR A 24 2.44 -2.32 11.24
CA THR A 24 3.02 -1.36 12.19
C THR A 24 2.34 0.01 12.07
N GLU A 25 2.08 0.49 10.84
CA GLU A 25 1.38 1.74 10.54
C GLU A 25 -0.09 1.68 10.95
N PHE A 26 -0.76 0.55 10.71
CA PHE A 26 -2.14 0.37 11.13
C PHE A 26 -2.26 0.45 12.66
N ILE A 27 -1.45 -0.35 13.38
CA ILE A 27 -1.44 -0.35 14.85
C ILE A 27 -1.02 1.02 15.38
N GLY A 28 0.07 1.58 14.84
CA GLY A 28 0.59 2.88 15.20
C GLY A 28 -0.42 4.01 14.98
N GLY A 29 -1.13 3.99 13.86
CA GLY A 29 -2.15 4.97 13.51
C GLY A 29 -3.39 4.88 14.40
N VAL A 30 -3.86 3.68 14.72
CA VAL A 30 -4.96 3.48 15.67
C VAL A 30 -4.57 3.97 17.07
N LEU A 31 -3.38 3.57 17.56
CA LEU A 31 -2.90 3.95 18.89
C LEU A 31 -2.57 5.44 19.00
N SER A 32 -2.05 6.06 17.94
CA SER A 32 -1.73 7.48 17.93
C SER A 32 -2.94 8.35 17.62
N GLY A 33 -4.03 7.75 17.15
CA GLY A 33 -5.16 8.45 16.56
C GLY A 33 -4.83 9.16 15.25
N SER A 34 -3.76 8.79 14.53
CA SER A 34 -3.34 9.49 13.31
C SER A 34 -4.05 8.95 12.08
N LEU A 35 -4.90 9.77 11.44
CA LEU A 35 -5.48 9.42 10.14
C LEU A 35 -4.43 9.26 9.05
N GLY A 36 -3.32 10.00 9.12
CA GLY A 36 -2.25 9.90 8.12
C GLY A 36 -1.63 8.50 8.10
N LEU A 37 -1.28 7.97 9.27
CA LEU A 37 -0.75 6.61 9.40
C LEU A 37 -1.79 5.55 9.03
N ILE A 38 -3.05 5.74 9.42
CA ILE A 38 -4.12 4.82 9.06
C ILE A 38 -4.32 4.81 7.53
N SER A 39 -4.26 5.98 6.88
CA SER A 39 -4.38 6.10 5.42
C SER A 39 -3.24 5.42 4.67
N ASP A 40 -2.00 5.59 5.12
CA ASP A 40 -0.82 4.92 4.53
C ASP A 40 -0.95 3.39 4.67
N ALA A 41 -1.37 2.91 5.86
CA ALA A 41 -1.60 1.49 6.09
C ALA A 41 -2.72 0.92 5.21
N PHE A 42 -3.83 1.63 5.03
CA PHE A 42 -4.92 1.17 4.16
C PHE A 42 -4.51 1.14 2.68
N HIS A 43 -3.68 2.10 2.23
CA HIS A 43 -3.13 2.11 0.88
C HIS A 43 -2.28 0.85 0.64
N ASN A 44 -1.29 0.61 1.49
CA ASN A 44 -0.39 -0.55 1.39
C ASN A 44 -1.13 -1.90 1.48
N LEU A 45 -2.17 -1.96 2.32
CA LEU A 45 -3.04 -3.13 2.42
C LEU A 45 -3.83 -3.36 1.13
N GLU A 46 -4.37 -2.31 0.53
CA GLU A 46 -5.13 -2.40 -0.71
C GLU A 46 -4.26 -2.84 -1.88
N ASP A 47 -3.02 -2.36 -1.99
CA ASP A 47 -2.10 -2.81 -3.03
C ASP A 47 -1.85 -4.32 -2.93
N SER A 48 -1.67 -4.82 -1.69
CA SER A 48 -1.50 -6.24 -1.41
C SER A 48 -2.76 -7.04 -1.77
N LEU A 49 -3.95 -6.55 -1.39
CA LEU A 49 -5.23 -7.19 -1.71
C LEU A 49 -5.50 -7.20 -3.21
N SER A 50 -5.17 -6.13 -3.92
CA SER A 50 -5.32 -5.98 -5.37
C SER A 50 -4.55 -7.09 -6.10
N ILE A 51 -3.31 -7.34 -5.66
CA ILE A 51 -2.46 -8.40 -6.22
C ILE A 51 -3.07 -9.79 -5.96
N VAL A 52 -3.54 -10.05 -4.73
CA VAL A 52 -4.16 -11.33 -4.37
C VAL A 52 -5.44 -11.56 -5.19
N ILE A 53 -6.30 -10.55 -5.27
CA ILE A 53 -7.55 -10.58 -6.05
C ILE A 53 -7.25 -10.81 -7.53
N ALA A 54 -6.25 -10.11 -8.09
CA ALA A 54 -5.83 -10.28 -9.48
C ALA A 54 -5.27 -11.69 -9.74
N TYR A 55 -4.47 -12.23 -8.81
CA TYR A 55 -3.93 -13.58 -8.91
C TYR A 55 -5.05 -14.64 -8.89
N VAL A 56 -5.97 -14.55 -7.93
CA VAL A 56 -7.13 -15.46 -7.85
C VAL A 56 -7.98 -15.37 -9.11
N ALA A 57 -8.26 -14.16 -9.59
CA ALA A 57 -9.02 -13.94 -10.80
C ALA A 57 -8.32 -14.54 -12.04
N ASN A 58 -7.00 -14.45 -12.13
CA ASN A 58 -6.22 -15.08 -13.19
C ASN A 58 -6.27 -16.61 -13.15
N VAL A 59 -6.14 -17.20 -11.96
CA VAL A 59 -6.25 -18.65 -11.78
C VAL A 59 -7.65 -19.14 -12.16
N VAL A 60 -8.70 -18.41 -11.78
CA VAL A 60 -10.10 -18.71 -12.16
C VAL A 60 -10.31 -18.51 -13.66
N GLY A 61 -9.74 -17.46 -14.24
CA GLY A 61 -9.81 -17.12 -15.67
C GLY A 61 -9.19 -18.17 -16.59
N LYS A 62 -8.17 -18.89 -16.10
CA LYS A 62 -7.51 -19.99 -16.81
C LYS A 62 -8.30 -21.31 -16.82
N ARG A 63 -9.42 -21.42 -16.09
CA ARG A 63 -10.26 -22.65 -16.11
C ARG A 63 -10.94 -22.85 -17.47
N LYS A 64 -10.93 -24.08 -17.99
CA LYS A 64 -11.61 -24.48 -19.24
C LYS A 64 -13.12 -24.19 -19.17
N ASN A 65 -13.69 -23.84 -20.31
CA ASN A 65 -15.14 -23.62 -20.50
C ASN A 65 -15.94 -24.84 -20.00
N ASN A 66 -17.09 -24.60 -19.37
CA ASN A 66 -18.06 -25.62 -18.95
C ASN A 66 -19.44 -25.23 -19.51
N SER A 67 -20.35 -26.19 -19.72
CA SER A 67 -21.65 -26.03 -20.41
C SER A 67 -22.58 -24.95 -19.84
N LYS A 68 -22.29 -24.39 -18.65
CA LYS A 68 -23.02 -23.25 -18.05
C LYS A 68 -22.42 -21.86 -18.37
N LYS A 69 -21.19 -21.77 -18.90
CA LYS A 69 -20.43 -20.52 -19.10
C LYS A 69 -19.71 -20.51 -20.47
N THR A 70 -20.48 -20.38 -21.54
CA THR A 70 -20.05 -20.50 -22.94
C THR A 70 -18.89 -19.57 -23.37
N PHE A 71 -18.69 -18.43 -22.69
CA PHE A 71 -17.59 -17.47 -22.94
C PHE A 71 -16.35 -17.66 -22.03
N GLY A 72 -16.33 -18.69 -21.18
CA GLY A 72 -15.24 -18.92 -20.22
C GLY A 72 -15.21 -17.95 -19.03
N TYR A 73 -14.15 -18.01 -18.24
CA TYR A 73 -14.01 -17.27 -16.97
C TYR A 73 -13.19 -15.97 -17.10
N LYS A 74 -12.82 -15.55 -18.31
CA LYS A 74 -11.99 -14.34 -18.54
C LYS A 74 -12.61 -13.05 -17.98
N ARG A 75 -13.94 -12.97 -17.89
CA ARG A 75 -14.64 -11.81 -17.27
C ARG A 75 -14.39 -11.68 -15.76
N ALA A 76 -13.88 -12.73 -15.11
CA ALA A 76 -13.56 -12.70 -13.68
C ALA A 76 -12.45 -11.68 -13.36
N GLU A 77 -11.44 -11.52 -14.24
CA GLU A 77 -10.38 -10.52 -14.06
C GLU A 77 -10.93 -9.09 -14.09
N ILE A 78 -11.85 -8.79 -15.00
CA ILE A 78 -12.49 -7.47 -15.11
C ILE A 78 -13.37 -7.19 -13.88
N LEU A 79 -14.16 -8.17 -13.45
CA LEU A 79 -14.98 -8.05 -12.25
C LEU A 79 -14.13 -7.87 -10.98
N ALA A 80 -13.01 -8.58 -10.90
CA ALA A 80 -12.07 -8.47 -9.79
C ALA A 80 -11.45 -7.07 -9.71
N ALA A 81 -10.97 -6.54 -10.84
CA ALA A 81 -10.47 -5.16 -10.92
C ALA A 81 -11.56 -4.14 -10.56
N PHE A 82 -12.78 -4.33 -11.06
CA PHE A 82 -13.92 -3.44 -10.77
C PHE A 82 -14.29 -3.40 -9.29
N VAL A 83 -14.38 -4.57 -8.63
CA VAL A 83 -14.64 -4.65 -7.19
C VAL A 83 -13.52 -3.97 -6.40
N ASN A 84 -12.26 -4.21 -6.78
CA ASN A 84 -11.11 -3.58 -6.14
C ASN A 84 -11.17 -2.05 -6.23
N SER A 85 -11.46 -1.51 -7.43
CA SER A 85 -11.63 -0.07 -7.63
C SER A 85 -12.78 0.53 -6.80
N ILE A 86 -13.89 -0.19 -6.61
CA ILE A 86 -14.97 0.27 -5.74
C ILE A 86 -14.48 0.37 -4.28
N VAL A 87 -13.76 -0.64 -3.80
CA VAL A 87 -13.21 -0.64 -2.44
C VAL A 87 -12.28 0.56 -2.22
N LEU A 88 -11.37 0.82 -3.16
CA LEU A 88 -10.48 2.00 -3.15
C LEU A 88 -11.25 3.31 -3.02
N VAL A 89 -12.28 3.48 -3.86
CA VAL A 89 -13.10 4.69 -3.87
C VAL A 89 -13.82 4.87 -2.54
N VAL A 90 -14.39 3.80 -1.98
CA VAL A 90 -15.08 3.86 -0.69
C VAL A 90 -14.11 4.24 0.44
N ILE A 91 -12.95 3.59 0.54
CA ILE A 91 -11.94 3.90 1.56
C ILE A 91 -11.47 5.35 1.43
N THR A 92 -11.19 5.80 0.20
CA THR A 92 -10.74 7.18 -0.08
C THR A 92 -11.79 8.20 0.35
N LEU A 93 -13.07 7.98 -0.01
CA LEU A 93 -14.16 8.89 0.38
C LEU A 93 -14.34 8.93 1.91
N MET A 94 -14.22 7.78 2.59
CA MET A 94 -14.28 7.73 4.05
C MET A 94 -13.13 8.53 4.69
N MET A 95 -11.90 8.39 4.18
CA MET A 95 -10.74 9.13 4.68
C MET A 95 -10.88 10.64 4.48
N VAL A 96 -11.39 11.06 3.32
CA VAL A 96 -11.65 12.48 3.01
C VAL A 96 -12.70 13.05 3.96
N PHE A 97 -13.82 12.34 4.13
CA PHE A 97 -14.88 12.74 5.06
C PHE A 97 -14.36 12.87 6.49
N GLU A 98 -13.62 11.87 6.97
CA GLU A 98 -13.04 11.85 8.31
C GLU A 98 -12.03 12.99 8.51
N SER A 99 -11.23 13.30 7.49
CA SER A 99 -10.29 14.43 7.50
C SER A 99 -11.02 15.76 7.67
N PHE A 100 -12.11 16.00 6.93
CA PHE A 100 -12.94 17.20 7.10
C PHE A 100 -13.59 17.25 8.48
N ARG A 101 -14.09 16.11 8.98
CA ARG A 101 -14.68 16.03 10.32
C ARG A 101 -13.67 16.45 11.39
N ARG A 102 -12.41 16.03 11.27
CA ARG A 102 -11.35 16.39 12.23
C ARG A 102 -10.89 17.84 12.15
N LEU A 103 -11.07 18.51 11.02
CA LEU A 103 -10.88 19.96 10.92
C LEU A 103 -11.93 20.71 11.77
N SER A 104 -13.18 20.23 11.80
CA SER A 104 -14.24 20.82 12.61
C SER A 104 -14.22 20.37 14.08
N GLN A 105 -13.75 19.15 14.34
CA GLN A 105 -13.65 18.57 15.69
C GLN A 105 -12.24 18.00 15.90
N PRO A 106 -11.28 18.85 16.34
CA PRO A 106 -9.91 18.43 16.58
C PRO A 106 -9.85 17.27 17.57
N GLN A 107 -9.16 16.20 17.15
CA GLN A 107 -8.91 15.03 17.98
C GLN A 107 -7.46 15.10 18.47
N HIS A 108 -7.22 14.72 19.71
CA HIS A 108 -5.86 14.65 20.22
C HIS A 108 -5.09 13.53 19.52
N ILE A 109 -3.93 13.85 18.94
CA ILE A 109 -3.05 12.90 18.26
C ILE A 109 -1.77 12.76 19.07
N ASN A 110 -1.36 11.53 19.34
CA ASN A 110 -0.06 11.27 19.96
C ASN A 110 1.05 11.48 18.92
N GLY A 111 1.53 12.73 18.81
CA GLY A 111 2.53 13.13 17.83
C GLY A 111 3.86 12.36 17.95
N LYS A 112 4.28 12.01 19.17
CA LYS A 112 5.51 11.22 19.40
C LYS A 112 5.40 9.82 18.80
N LEU A 113 4.30 9.13 19.09
CA LEU A 113 4.05 7.80 18.53
C LEU A 113 3.92 7.87 17.01
N MET A 114 3.18 8.87 16.51
CA MET A 114 3.01 9.10 15.08
C MET A 114 4.37 9.30 14.37
N MET A 115 5.26 10.11 14.94
CA MET A 115 6.59 10.39 14.39
C MET A 115 7.47 9.14 14.36
N ILE A 116 7.50 8.35 15.44
CA ILE A 116 8.30 7.11 15.49
C ILE A 116 7.86 6.15 14.39
N VAL A 117 6.55 5.94 14.24
CA VAL A 117 6.00 5.03 13.22
C VAL A 117 6.28 5.56 11.82
N ALA A 118 6.11 6.87 11.58
CA ALA A 118 6.41 7.49 10.29
C ALA A 118 7.89 7.37 9.91
N ILE A 119 8.82 7.48 10.86
CA ILE A 119 10.25 7.24 10.62
C ILE A 119 10.50 5.78 10.22
N ILE A 120 9.87 4.82 10.91
CA ILE A 120 10.02 3.40 10.60
C ILE A 120 9.53 3.12 9.17
N GLY A 121 8.33 3.60 8.81
CA GLY A 121 7.78 3.46 7.46
C GLY A 121 8.67 4.11 6.41
N LEU A 122 9.11 5.35 6.64
CA LEU A 122 10.00 6.07 5.75
C LEU A 122 11.31 5.33 5.48
N VAL A 123 11.99 4.88 6.54
CA VAL A 123 13.27 4.16 6.43
C VAL A 123 13.07 2.88 5.63
N ALA A 124 11.99 2.17 5.89
CA ALA A 124 11.78 0.87 5.28
C ALA A 124 11.32 0.96 3.82
N ASN A 125 10.50 1.97 3.46
CA ASN A 125 10.18 2.32 2.07
C ASN A 125 11.44 2.76 1.30
N LEU A 126 12.31 3.55 1.93
CA LEU A 126 13.58 3.96 1.34
C LEU A 126 14.51 2.76 1.09
N VAL A 127 14.62 1.84 2.05
CA VAL A 127 15.41 0.59 1.90
C VAL A 127 14.84 -0.25 0.74
N SER A 128 13.52 -0.43 0.68
CA SER A 128 12.86 -1.14 -0.42
C SER A 128 13.13 -0.49 -1.78
N MET A 129 13.05 0.84 -1.87
CA MET A 129 13.34 1.62 -3.06
C MET A 129 14.81 1.42 -3.51
N LEU A 130 15.77 1.49 -2.58
CA LEU A 130 17.20 1.31 -2.88
C LEU A 130 17.52 -0.11 -3.35
N LEU A 131 16.89 -1.13 -2.75
CA LEU A 131 17.06 -2.54 -3.15
C LEU A 131 16.59 -2.80 -4.59
N LEU A 132 15.57 -2.07 -5.05
CA LEU A 132 14.98 -2.21 -6.38
C LEU A 132 15.64 -1.31 -7.45
N PHE A 133 16.39 -0.27 -7.05
CA PHE A 133 16.98 0.73 -7.96
C PHE A 133 17.84 0.15 -9.09
N SER A 134 18.66 -0.86 -8.78
CA SER A 134 19.51 -1.50 -9.80
C SER A 134 18.68 -2.30 -10.83
N GLY A 135 17.61 -2.96 -10.38
CA GLY A 135 16.74 -3.77 -11.23
C GLY A 135 15.73 -2.94 -12.05
N SER A 136 15.34 -1.75 -11.57
CA SER A 136 14.36 -0.88 -12.22
C SER A 136 14.81 -0.38 -13.60
N LYS A 137 16.12 -0.35 -13.86
CA LYS A 137 16.68 0.04 -15.17
C LYS A 137 16.48 -1.00 -16.27
N HIS A 138 16.26 -2.27 -15.90
CA HIS A 138 16.31 -3.39 -16.83
C HIS A 138 14.96 -4.11 -16.96
N ASN A 139 14.04 -3.90 -16.02
CA ASN A 139 12.77 -4.62 -15.99
C ASN A 139 11.62 -3.67 -15.59
N LEU A 140 10.60 -3.61 -16.45
CA LEU A 140 9.44 -2.74 -16.26
C LEU A 140 8.63 -3.05 -14.99
N ASN A 141 8.53 -4.32 -14.58
CA ASN A 141 7.83 -4.69 -13.34
C ASN A 141 8.60 -4.19 -12.11
N ILE A 142 9.93 -4.28 -12.13
CA ILE A 142 10.79 -3.73 -11.08
C ILE A 142 10.70 -2.21 -11.07
N LYS A 143 10.65 -1.58 -12.26
CA LYS A 143 10.47 -0.14 -12.40
C LYS A 143 9.13 0.32 -11.83
N ALA A 144 8.04 -0.38 -12.10
CA ALA A 144 6.73 -0.08 -11.56
C ALA A 144 6.74 -0.17 -10.03
N THR A 145 7.29 -1.25 -9.47
CA THR A 145 7.39 -1.43 -8.01
C THR A 145 8.30 -0.36 -7.37
N PHE A 146 9.40 0.00 -8.03
CA PHE A 146 10.28 1.09 -7.58
C PHE A 146 9.56 2.45 -7.54
N LEU A 147 8.78 2.76 -8.58
CA LEU A 147 8.02 4.02 -8.66
C LEU A 147 6.92 4.07 -7.59
N HIS A 148 6.30 2.93 -7.27
CA HIS A 148 5.35 2.81 -6.18
C HIS A 148 6.02 3.03 -4.81
N MET A 149 7.14 2.35 -4.52
CA MET A 149 7.89 2.60 -3.28
C MET A 149 8.35 4.07 -3.15
N LEU A 150 8.61 4.75 -4.27
CA LEU A 150 8.91 6.18 -4.29
C LEU A 150 7.69 7.03 -3.88
N THR A 151 6.50 6.72 -4.37
CA THR A 151 5.28 7.43 -3.95
C THR A 151 4.99 7.21 -2.47
N ASP A 152 5.21 6.00 -1.95
CA ASP A 152 5.01 5.68 -0.54
C ASP A 152 6.04 6.40 0.33
N THR A 153 7.30 6.46 -0.12
CA THR A 153 8.34 7.27 0.54
C THR A 153 7.94 8.73 0.63
N LEU A 154 7.39 9.32 -0.44
CA LEU A 154 6.90 10.70 -0.43
C LEU A 154 5.70 10.88 0.51
N SER A 155 4.77 9.91 0.56
CA SER A 155 3.66 9.88 1.52
C SER A 155 4.17 9.87 2.96
N SER A 156 5.11 8.98 3.29
CA SER A 156 5.70 8.88 4.64
C SER A 156 6.43 10.16 5.05
N ILE A 157 7.08 10.88 4.12
CA ILE A 157 7.63 12.23 4.39
C ILE A 157 6.52 13.20 4.79
N GLY A 158 5.39 13.19 4.08
CA GLY A 158 4.22 14.02 4.41
C GLY A 158 3.69 13.73 5.81
N VAL A 159 3.56 12.44 6.17
CA VAL A 159 3.14 12.02 7.52
C VAL A 159 4.17 12.43 8.58
N LEU A 160 5.46 12.31 8.29
CA LEU A 160 6.52 12.73 9.20
C LEU A 160 6.47 14.24 9.46
N ILE A 161 6.33 15.06 8.41
CA ILE A 161 6.17 16.51 8.54
C ILE A 161 4.92 16.82 9.37
N ALA A 162 3.79 16.19 9.07
CA ALA A 162 2.55 16.35 9.83
C ALA A 162 2.74 16.00 11.32
N SER A 163 3.51 14.96 11.64
CA SER A 163 3.81 14.59 13.04
C SER A 163 4.60 15.67 13.78
N VAL A 164 5.54 16.35 13.10
CA VAL A 164 6.28 17.48 13.66
C VAL A 164 5.34 18.65 13.95
N PHE A 165 4.44 18.99 13.03
CA PHE A 165 3.41 20.00 13.27
C PHE A 165 2.52 19.63 14.46
N VAL A 166 2.07 18.38 14.56
CA VAL A 166 1.31 17.92 15.72
C VAL A 166 2.11 18.10 17.01
N ILE A 167 3.38 17.73 17.06
CA ILE A 167 4.20 17.89 18.29
C ILE A 167 4.38 19.37 18.69
N LEU A 168 4.48 20.28 17.71
CA LEU A 168 4.72 21.70 17.97
C LEU A 168 3.45 22.49 18.33
N PHE A 169 2.29 22.09 17.82
CA PHE A 169 1.04 22.86 17.91
C PHE A 169 -0.09 22.18 18.72
N ASN A 170 0.15 20.98 19.25
CA ASN A 170 -0.77 20.24 20.11
C ASN A 170 -0.29 20.28 21.56
#